data_AF-A0A497ND96-F1
#
_entry.id   AF-A0A497ND96-F1
#
_cell.length_a   1.000
_cell.length_b   1.000
_cell.length_c   1.000
_cell.angle_alpha   90.00
_cell.angle_beta   90.00
_cell.angle_gamma   90.00
#
_symmetry.space_group_name_H-M   'P 1'
#
loop_
_entity.id
_entity.type
_entity.pdbx_description
1 polymer ?
#
loop_
_entity_poly.entity_id
_entity_poly.type
_entity_poly.pdbx_seq_one_letter_code
_entity_poly.pdbx_strand_id
1 'polypeptide(L)' 'VRASVKPTSSISKEQKTVDLSKMEETLIQVRGRHDPCIVPKAVPVIESAVAIVLADHMLRAGIIPKVLQERK' A
#
# COMPACT_ATOMS: atom_id res chain seq x y z
N VAL A 1 -3.53 7.32 -13.73
CA VAL A 1 -2.43 7.27 -12.74
C VAL A 1 -1.57 6.04 -13.04
N ARG A 2 -0.24 6.16 -13.00
CA ARG A 2 0.67 5.01 -13.12
C ARG A 2 1.52 4.95 -11.85
N ALA A 3 1.71 3.75 -11.31
CA ALA A 3 2.49 3.53 -10.11
C ALA A 3 3.47 2.36 -10.34
N SER A 4 4.71 2.51 -9.88
CA SER A 4 5.72 1.47 -9.89
C SER A 4 5.80 0.83 -8.51
N VAL A 5 5.74 -0.49 -8.46
CA VAL A 5 5.78 -1.25 -7.20
C VAL A 5 7.05 -2.08 -7.18
N LYS A 6 7.84 -1.94 -6.12
CA LYS A 6 9.03 -2.78 -5.93
C LYS A 6 8.63 -4.25 -5.71
N PRO A 7 9.51 -5.22 -6.01
CA PRO A 7 9.27 -6.61 -5.65
C PRO A 7 9.01 -6.82 -4.15
N THR A 8 8.31 -7.90 -3.83
CA THR A 8 8.06 -8.33 -2.45
C THR A 8 9.40 -8.53 -1.73
N SER A 9 9.58 -7.89 -0.56
CA SER A 9 10.84 -7.98 0.20
C SER A 9 11.03 -9.34 0.88
N SER A 10 9.94 -9.97 1.29
CA SER A 10 9.96 -11.30 1.90
C SER A 10 9.98 -12.36 0.81
N ILE A 11 11.09 -13.08 0.72
CA ILE A 11 11.31 -14.21 -0.17
C ILE A 11 11.94 -15.35 0.62
N SER A 12 11.81 -16.57 0.13
CA SER A 12 12.28 -17.78 0.83
C SER A 12 13.81 -17.93 0.88
N LYS A 13 14.54 -17.10 0.14
CA LYS A 13 16.01 -17.08 0.13
C LYS A 13 16.53 -16.43 1.42
N GLU A 14 17.69 -16.88 1.86
CA GLU A 14 18.43 -16.22 2.94
C GLU A 14 18.94 -14.85 2.46
N GLN A 15 18.82 -13.85 3.32
CA GLN A 15 19.15 -12.45 3.04
C GLN A 15 19.99 -11.87 4.17
N LYS A 16 20.95 -11.00 3.84
CA LYS A 16 21.72 -10.24 4.83
C LYS A 16 20.87 -9.10 5.39
N THR A 17 20.93 -8.90 6.69
CA THR A 17 20.26 -7.80 7.40
C THR A 17 21.05 -7.43 8.65
N VAL A 18 20.50 -6.55 9.49
CA VAL A 18 21.08 -6.15 10.78
C VAL A 18 20.10 -6.49 11.90
N ASP A 19 20.60 -7.06 12.99
CA ASP A 19 19.87 -7.17 14.25
C ASP A 19 19.93 -5.81 14.97
N LEU A 20 18.79 -5.11 15.01
CA LEU A 20 18.70 -3.77 15.61
C LEU A 20 18.89 -3.76 17.13
N SER A 21 18.78 -4.90 17.81
CA SER A 21 18.99 -4.99 19.27
C SER A 21 20.47 -5.12 19.64
N LYS A 22 21.23 -5.84 18.80
CA LYS A 22 22.67 -6.08 19.00
C LYS A 22 23.56 -5.16 18.18
N MET A 23 22.99 -4.49 17.17
CA MET A 23 23.70 -3.65 16.20
C MET A 23 24.76 -4.43 15.40
N GLU A 24 24.44 -5.67 15.05
CA GLU A 24 25.35 -6.61 14.36
C GLU A 24 24.75 -7.14 13.05
N GLU A 25 25.61 -7.47 12.07
CA GLU A 25 25.17 -8.16 10.85
C GLU A 25 24.62 -9.55 11.17
N THR A 26 23.52 -9.89 10.51
CA THR A 26 22.88 -11.20 10.66
C THR A 26 22.24 -11.67 9.36
N LEU A 27 21.84 -12.93 9.32
CA LEU A 27 21.12 -13.52 8.20
C LEU A 27 19.65 -13.71 8.61
N ILE A 28 18.75 -13.38 7.68
CA ILE A 28 17.32 -13.62 7.84
C ILE A 28 16.81 -14.53 6.73
N GLN A 29 16.04 -15.55 7.11
CA GLN A 29 15.31 -16.39 6.19
C GLN A 29 13.83 -16.38 6.55
N VAL A 30 13.00 -15.80 5.67
CA VAL A 30 11.56 -15.70 5.91
C VAL A 30 10.85 -16.93 5.36
N ARG A 31 10.37 -17.79 6.26
CA ARG A 31 9.61 -19.01 5.91
C ARG A 31 8.12 -18.72 5.75
N GLY A 32 7.40 -19.58 5.02
CA GLY A 32 5.95 -19.45 4.79
C GLY A 32 5.59 -19.10 3.35
N ARG A 33 4.32 -18.72 3.12
CA ARG A 33 3.82 -18.31 1.80
C ARG A 33 4.09 -16.83 1.59
N HIS A 34 4.63 -16.50 0.42
CA HIS A 34 4.90 -15.12 -0.01
C HIS A 34 4.25 -14.88 -1.36
N ASP A 35 3.83 -13.64 -1.62
CA ASP A 35 3.38 -13.26 -2.94
C ASP A 35 4.59 -13.10 -3.88
N PRO A 36 4.67 -13.87 -4.99
CA PRO A 36 5.74 -13.67 -5.98
C PRO A 36 5.57 -12.32 -6.72
N CYS A 37 4.35 -11.80 -6.78
CA CYS A 37 4.03 -10.49 -7.33
C CYS A 37 2.86 -9.88 -6.56
N ILE A 38 3.09 -8.77 -5.86
CA ILE A 38 2.06 -8.07 -5.08
C ILE A 38 1.18 -7.14 -5.93
N VAL A 39 1.56 -6.87 -7.19
CA VAL A 39 0.91 -5.88 -8.05
C VAL A 39 -0.60 -6.09 -8.21
N PRO A 40 -1.12 -7.31 -8.44
CA PRO A 40 -2.58 -7.50 -8.55
C PRO A 40 -3.35 -7.07 -7.29
N LYS A 41 -2.74 -7.20 -6.10
CA LYS A 41 -3.34 -6.73 -4.84
C LYS A 41 -3.17 -5.23 -4.64
N ALA A 42 -2.11 -4.62 -5.19
CA ALA A 42 -1.86 -3.19 -5.09
C ALA A 42 -2.85 -2.36 -5.93
N VAL A 43 -3.33 -2.89 -7.06
CA VAL A 43 -4.28 -2.19 -7.95
C VAL A 43 -5.52 -1.67 -7.23
N PRO A 44 -6.34 -2.50 -6.55
CA PRO A 44 -7.55 -2.01 -5.88
C PRO A 44 -7.24 -1.03 -4.73
N VAL A 45 -6.07 -1.15 -4.09
CA VAL A 45 -5.61 -0.21 -3.05
C VAL A 45 -5.33 1.15 -3.66
N ILE A 46 -4.63 1.20 -4.79
CA ILE A 46 -4.29 2.45 -5.49
C ILE A 46 -5.55 3.12 -6.03
N GLU A 47 -6.47 2.36 -6.63
CA GLU A 47 -7.77 2.87 -7.10
C GLU A 47 -8.55 3.51 -5.95
N SER A 48 -8.62 2.84 -4.80
CA SER A 48 -9.29 3.35 -3.61
C SER A 48 -8.62 4.62 -3.09
N ALA A 49 -7.30 4.66 -3.01
CA ALA A 49 -6.56 5.83 -2.57
C ALA A 49 -6.80 7.04 -3.49
N VAL A 50 -6.80 6.83 -4.81
CA VAL A 50 -7.11 7.88 -5.78
C VAL A 50 -8.56 8.36 -5.63
N ALA A 51 -9.53 7.45 -5.46
CA ALA A 51 -10.93 7.80 -5.27
C ALA A 51 -11.14 8.65 -4.01
N ILE A 52 -10.48 8.30 -2.90
CA ILE A 52 -10.54 9.07 -1.64
C ILE A 52 -10.01 10.49 -1.85
N VAL A 53 -8.84 10.62 -2.49
CA VAL A 53 -8.23 11.94 -2.76
C VAL A 53 -9.11 12.78 -3.67
N LEU A 54 -9.68 12.18 -4.73
CA LEU A 54 -10.61 12.89 -5.62
C LEU A 54 -11.88 13.32 -4.89
N ALA A 55 -12.46 12.45 -4.05
CA ALA A 55 -13.63 12.79 -3.25
C ALA A 55 -13.36 13.95 -2.28
N ASP A 56 -12.20 13.96 -1.61
CA ASP A 56 -11.78 15.08 -0.77
C ASP A 56 -11.69 16.39 -1.57
N HIS A 57 -11.05 16.35 -2.73
CA HIS A 57 -10.98 17.51 -3.62
C HIS A 57 -12.36 17.98 -4.08
N MET A 58 -13.28 17.07 -4.38
CA MET A 58 -14.66 17.41 -4.75
C MET A 58 -15.45 18.03 -3.60
N LEU A 59 -15.25 17.58 -2.36
CA LEU A 59 -15.82 18.20 -1.16
C LEU A 59 -15.28 19.63 -0.95
N ARG A 60 -13.97 19.81 -1.13
CA ARG A 60 -13.30 21.12 -0.99
C ARG A 60 -13.71 22.11 -2.09
N ALA A 61 -13.89 21.61 -3.31
CA ALA A 61 -14.36 22.40 -4.45
C ALA A 61 -15.87 22.68 -4.42
N GLY A 62 -16.61 22.09 -3.48
CA GLY A 62 -18.07 22.25 -3.37
C GLY A 62 -18.86 21.48 -4.44
N ILE A 63 -18.21 20.56 -5.17
CA ILE A 63 -18.87 19.66 -6.14
C ILE A 63 -19.71 18.62 -5.40
N ILE A 64 -19.18 18.08 -4.29
CA ILE A 64 -19.96 17.24 -3.36
C ILE A 64 -20.51 18.16 -2.26
N PRO A 65 -21.83 18.18 -2.03
CA PRO A 65 -22.44 19.03 -1.02
C PRO A 65 -22.02 18.59 0.39
N LYS A 66 -21.71 19.57 1.25
CA LYS A 66 -21.32 19.34 2.65
C LYS A 66 -22.46 18.82 3.52
N VAL A 67 -23.69 19.09 3.11
CA VAL A 67 -24.91 18.61 3.78
C VAL A 67 -25.68 17.80 2.73
N LEU A 68 -25.85 16.51 3.00
CA LEU A 68 -26.71 15.66 2.18
C LEU A 68 -28.14 16.16 2.40
N GLN A 69 -28.76 16.72 1.38
CA GLN A 69 -30.17 17.06 1.44
C GLN A 69 -30.97 15.75 1.57
N GLU A 70 -31.91 15.70 2.51
CA GLU A 70 -32.87 14.60 2.59
C GLU A 70 -33.57 14.48 1.23
N ARG A 71 -33.47 13.31 0.62
CA ARG A 71 -34.30 12.98 -0.54
C ARG A 71 -35.73 12.90 -0.01
N LYS A 72 -36.55 13.90 -0.36
CA LYS A 72 -38.01 13.80 -0.24
C LYS A 72 -38.54 12.65 -1.08
#